data_AF-A0A819WE51-F1
#
_entry.id   AF-A0A819WE51-F1
#
_cell.length_a   1.000
_cell.length_b   1.000
_cell.length_c   1.000
_cell.angle_alpha   90.00
_cell.angle_beta   90.00
_cell.angle_gamma   90.00
#
_symmetry.space_group_name_H-M   'P 1'
#
loop_
_entity.id
_entity.type
_entity.pdbx_description
1 polymer ?
#
loop_
_entity_poly.entity_id
_entity_poly.type
_entity_poly.pdbx_seq_one_letter_code
_entity_poly.pdbx_strand_id
1 'polypeptide(L)'
;MSENNFLDGCRYVYIDLGTNIGVQIRKLYEPHLYPGAPILQYFKNIFGNNFNEVCSVGFEANPVHNSYLTEFENYCLARKWRVKIFKSTAVSYVDKNLTFFINPGDNQNNQWGASLIEGSKKLNVTVPGIDITSWFKRTVLIRKIPPGIMPPKVMMKTDIEGHDSAVLANLIFSGAYCSIDLIYGEHFNNEFQQAISLLKKDSNTCKTELISLDDESYYLHRFPFILPVQQVNF
;
A
#
# COMPACT_ATOMS: atom_id res chain seq x y z
N MET A 1 -20.20 -19.27 8.20
CA MET A 1 -20.51 -17.99 7.52
C MET A 1 -19.20 -17.47 6.98
N SER A 2 -18.99 -17.40 5.67
CA SER A 2 -17.77 -16.80 5.13
C SER A 2 -17.78 -15.33 5.49
N GLU A 3 -16.74 -14.84 6.17
CA GLU A 3 -16.56 -13.40 6.37
C GLU A 3 -16.67 -12.69 5.01
N ASN A 4 -17.46 -11.62 4.95
CA ASN A 4 -17.58 -10.83 3.73
C ASN A 4 -16.23 -10.21 3.40
N ASN A 5 -15.77 -10.40 2.16
CA ASN A 5 -14.53 -9.81 1.66
C ASN A 5 -14.64 -8.27 1.70
N PHE A 6 -13.72 -7.61 2.41
CA PHE A 6 -13.68 -6.14 2.53
C PHE A 6 -13.62 -5.43 1.17
N LEU A 7 -13.10 -6.09 0.13
CA LEU A 7 -12.99 -5.53 -1.22
C LEU A 7 -14.21 -5.81 -2.11
N ASP A 8 -15.24 -6.51 -1.63
CA ASP A 8 -16.48 -6.67 -2.38
C ASP A 8 -17.09 -5.29 -2.67
N GLY A 9 -17.50 -5.07 -3.93
CA GLY A 9 -18.00 -3.79 -4.42
C GLY A 9 -16.91 -2.76 -4.79
N CYS A 10 -15.62 -3.07 -4.62
CA CYS A 10 -14.54 -2.17 -5.02
C CYS A 10 -14.20 -2.35 -6.50
N ARG A 11 -14.51 -1.35 -7.33
CA ARG A 11 -14.04 -1.32 -8.72
C ARG A 11 -12.53 -1.08 -8.77
N TYR A 12 -12.08 -0.10 -7.99
CA TYR A 12 -10.69 0.32 -7.89
C TYR A 12 -10.08 -0.08 -6.55
N VAL A 13 -8.86 -0.59 -6.58
CA VAL A 13 -8.12 -1.01 -5.38
C VAL A 13 -6.74 -0.39 -5.40
N TYR A 14 -6.37 0.22 -4.28
CA TYR A 14 -5.01 0.69 -4.01
C TYR A 14 -4.42 -0.12 -2.86
N ILE A 15 -3.21 -0.66 -3.03
CA ILE A 15 -2.53 -1.48 -2.04
C ILE A 15 -1.23 -0.78 -1.67
N ASP A 16 -1.03 -0.51 -0.39
CA ASP A 16 0.13 0.20 0.13
C ASP A 16 0.95 -0.75 1.02
N LEU A 17 2.00 -1.34 0.46
CA LEU A 17 2.91 -2.24 1.16
C LEU A 17 4.04 -1.40 1.78
N GLY A 18 4.07 -1.30 3.11
CA GLY A 18 4.92 -0.34 3.81
C GLY A 18 4.25 1.02 3.90
N THR A 19 3.06 1.04 4.52
CA THR A 19 2.24 2.27 4.56
C THR A 19 2.84 3.33 5.49
N ASN A 20 3.76 2.97 6.39
CA ASN A 20 4.40 3.85 7.35
C ASN A 20 3.34 4.59 8.18
N ILE A 21 3.22 5.90 8.02
CA ILE A 21 2.17 6.72 8.64
C ILE A 21 0.96 6.97 7.72
N GLY A 22 0.72 6.16 6.70
CA GLY A 22 -0.44 6.24 5.81
C GLY A 22 -0.42 7.41 4.83
N VAL A 23 0.73 8.05 4.59
CA VAL A 23 0.83 9.27 3.78
C VAL A 23 0.37 9.07 2.34
N GLN A 24 0.68 7.91 1.74
CA GLN A 24 0.35 7.61 0.35
C GLN A 24 -1.16 7.38 0.17
N ILE A 25 -1.78 6.65 1.10
CA ILE A 25 -3.25 6.52 1.16
C ILE A 25 -3.89 7.90 1.36
N ARG A 26 -3.31 8.78 2.18
CA ARG A 26 -3.84 10.13 2.39
C ARG A 26 -3.73 11.00 1.13
N LYS A 27 -2.62 10.92 0.38
CA LYS A 27 -2.46 11.59 -0.92
C LYS A 27 -3.55 11.21 -1.91
N LEU A 28 -4.00 9.95 -1.89
CA LEU A 28 -5.09 9.47 -2.75
C LEU A 28 -6.42 10.16 -2.44
N TYR A 29 -6.81 10.24 -1.16
CA TYR A 29 -8.11 10.81 -0.77
C TYR A 29 -8.10 12.33 -0.58
N GLU A 30 -6.95 12.91 -0.25
CA GLU A 30 -6.77 14.33 0.02
C GLU A 30 -5.63 14.94 -0.83
N PRO A 31 -5.66 14.81 -2.17
CA PRO A 31 -4.55 15.24 -3.03
C PRO A 31 -4.25 16.74 -2.94
N HIS A 32 -5.25 17.56 -2.58
CA HIS A 32 -5.11 19.01 -2.41
C HIS A 32 -4.16 19.41 -1.27
N LEU A 33 -3.88 18.51 -0.31
CA LEU A 33 -2.91 18.73 0.76
C LEU A 33 -1.46 18.49 0.31
N TYR A 34 -1.25 17.89 -0.87
CA TYR A 34 0.06 17.50 -1.39
C TYR A 34 0.29 18.09 -2.79
N PRO A 35 0.18 19.41 -2.96
CA PRO A 35 0.35 20.02 -4.27
C PRO A 35 1.74 19.68 -4.84
N GLY A 36 1.77 19.13 -6.04
CA GLY A 36 3.01 18.75 -6.73
C GLY A 36 3.60 17.40 -6.33
N ALA A 37 2.97 16.63 -5.42
CA ALA A 37 3.45 15.29 -5.10
C ALA A 37 3.44 14.41 -6.37
N PRO A 38 4.59 13.82 -6.77
CA PRO A 38 4.70 13.07 -8.02
C PRO A 38 3.71 11.92 -8.18
N ILE A 39 3.27 11.28 -7.10
CA ILE A 39 2.32 10.16 -7.18
C ILE A 39 0.93 10.57 -7.71
N LEU A 40 0.54 11.85 -7.54
CA LEU A 40 -0.81 12.30 -7.85
C LEU A 40 -1.19 12.12 -9.32
N GLN A 41 -0.22 12.27 -10.23
CA GLN A 41 -0.47 12.03 -11.66
C GLN A 41 -0.79 10.57 -11.93
N TYR A 42 -0.16 9.63 -11.23
CA TYR A 42 -0.39 8.20 -11.40
C TYR A 42 -1.73 7.78 -10.81
N PHE A 43 -2.11 8.29 -9.63
CA PHE A 43 -3.47 8.09 -9.11
C PHE A 43 -4.53 8.58 -10.09
N LYS A 44 -4.35 9.77 -10.67
CA LYS A 44 -5.27 10.30 -11.67
C LYS A 44 -5.29 9.46 -12.95
N ASN A 45 -4.16 8.96 -13.41
CA ASN A 45 -4.08 8.13 -14.62
C ASN A 45 -4.75 6.77 -14.44
N ILE A 46 -4.61 6.14 -13.28
CA ILE A 46 -5.18 4.80 -13.01
C ILE A 46 -6.65 4.88 -12.60
N PHE A 47 -7.02 5.81 -11.70
CA PHE A 47 -8.34 5.86 -11.09
C PHE A 47 -9.24 6.99 -11.63
N GLY A 48 -8.70 7.91 -12.44
CA GLY A 48 -9.41 9.10 -12.88
C GLY A 48 -9.69 10.05 -11.72
N ASN A 49 -10.88 10.66 -11.72
CA ASN A 49 -11.36 11.51 -10.61
C ASN A 49 -12.16 10.71 -9.56
N ASN A 50 -12.15 9.37 -9.64
CA ASN A 50 -12.99 8.50 -8.81
C ASN A 50 -12.32 8.09 -7.49
N PHE A 51 -11.55 8.99 -6.86
CA PHE A 51 -10.77 8.68 -5.66
C PHE A 51 -11.64 8.12 -4.52
N ASN A 52 -12.87 8.62 -4.38
CA ASN A 52 -13.84 8.14 -3.38
C ASN A 52 -14.35 6.72 -3.63
N GLU A 53 -14.18 6.17 -4.85
CA GLU A 53 -14.55 4.80 -5.21
C GLU A 53 -13.39 3.80 -5.03
N VAL A 54 -12.18 4.30 -4.73
CA VAL A 54 -11.02 3.47 -4.48
C VAL A 54 -11.10 2.89 -3.07
N CYS A 55 -10.94 1.58 -2.96
CA CYS A 55 -10.71 0.92 -1.69
C CYS A 55 -9.20 0.79 -1.46
N SER A 56 -8.72 1.25 -0.31
CA SER A 56 -7.30 1.21 0.02
C SER A 56 -7.01 0.16 1.08
N VAL A 57 -5.93 -0.59 0.90
CA VAL A 57 -5.42 -1.55 1.89
C VAL A 57 -3.97 -1.22 2.19
N GLY A 58 -3.66 -0.91 3.44
CA GLY A 58 -2.29 -0.65 3.91
C GLY A 58 -1.75 -1.80 4.77
N PHE A 59 -0.44 -2.02 4.71
CA PHE A 59 0.30 -2.95 5.57
C PHE A 59 1.47 -2.20 6.22
N GLU A 60 1.56 -2.24 7.54
CA GLU A 60 2.67 -1.66 8.30
C GLU A 60 3.19 -2.63 9.35
N ALA A 61 4.48 -2.93 9.28
CA ALA A 61 5.13 -3.87 10.20
C ALA A 61 5.43 -3.21 11.55
N ASN A 62 5.87 -1.95 11.57
CA ASN A 62 6.35 -1.25 12.75
C ASN A 62 5.22 -0.90 13.73
N PRO A 63 5.17 -1.54 14.92
CA PRO A 63 4.09 -1.30 15.89
C PRO A 63 4.05 0.13 16.44
N VAL A 64 5.15 0.90 16.30
CA VAL A 64 5.22 2.30 16.72
C VAL A 64 4.16 3.14 16.00
N HIS A 65 3.78 2.78 14.77
CA HIS A 65 2.77 3.51 13.99
C HIS A 65 1.33 3.08 14.31
N ASN A 66 1.11 2.01 15.09
CA ASN A 66 -0.23 1.43 15.32
C ASN A 66 -1.27 2.44 15.82
N SER A 67 -0.91 3.26 16.81
CA SER A 67 -1.83 4.24 17.39
C SER A 67 -2.25 5.28 16.35
N TYR A 68 -1.28 5.80 15.61
CA TYR A 68 -1.50 6.78 14.55
C TYR A 68 -2.32 6.19 13.39
N LEU A 69 -1.96 4.99 12.93
CA LEU A 69 -2.67 4.31 11.84
C LEU A 69 -4.09 3.92 12.22
N THR A 70 -4.35 3.64 13.49
CA THR A 70 -5.72 3.41 13.98
C THR A 70 -6.55 4.69 13.91
N GLU A 71 -5.97 5.81 14.31
CA GLU A 71 -6.61 7.12 14.17
C GLU A 71 -6.85 7.46 12.68
N PHE A 72 -5.89 7.14 11.80
CA PHE A 72 -5.99 7.35 10.35
C PHE A 72 -7.06 6.51 9.68
N GLU A 73 -7.13 5.23 10.02
CA GLU A 73 -8.16 4.32 9.55
C GLU A 73 -9.55 4.84 9.98
N ASN A 74 -9.72 5.23 11.25
CA ASN A 74 -10.99 5.77 11.76
C ASN A 74 -11.40 7.08 11.07
N TYR A 75 -10.44 7.98 10.82
CA TYR A 75 -10.68 9.22 10.07
C TYR A 75 -11.18 8.98 8.66
N CYS A 76 -10.57 8.02 7.95
CA CYS A 76 -10.99 7.64 6.61
C CYS A 76 -12.40 7.05 6.62
N LEU A 77 -12.67 6.12 7.54
CA LEU A 77 -13.98 5.47 7.66
C LEU A 77 -15.09 6.47 8.00
N ALA A 78 -14.83 7.44 8.87
CA ALA A 78 -15.79 8.50 9.20
C ALA A 78 -16.16 9.38 7.98
N ARG A 79 -15.30 9.44 6.96
CA ARG A 79 -15.54 10.11 5.67
C ARG A 79 -16.12 9.19 4.60
N LYS A 80 -16.45 7.95 4.96
CA LYS A 80 -16.91 6.88 4.06
C LYS A 80 -15.86 6.46 3.02
N TRP A 81 -14.58 6.78 3.25
CA TRP A 81 -13.49 6.20 2.47
C TRP A 81 -13.22 4.78 2.96
N ARG A 82 -13.16 3.84 2.03
CA ARG A 82 -13.00 2.42 2.32
C ARG A 82 -11.52 2.09 2.50
N VAL A 83 -11.02 2.25 3.72
CA VAL A 83 -9.63 1.96 4.07
C VAL A 83 -9.55 0.83 5.09
N LYS A 84 -8.61 -0.10 4.89
CA LYS A 84 -8.26 -1.14 5.85
C LYS A 84 -6.75 -1.15 6.07
N ILE A 85 -6.29 -1.13 7.31
CA ILE A 85 -4.85 -1.15 7.62
C ILE A 85 -4.50 -2.38 8.47
N PHE A 86 -3.64 -3.23 7.94
CA PHE A 86 -3.00 -4.34 8.63
C PHE A 86 -1.80 -3.80 9.39
N LYS A 87 -2.06 -3.42 10.65
CA LYS A 87 -1.08 -2.89 11.60
C LYS A 87 -0.26 -4.02 12.22
N SER A 88 1.00 -3.75 12.58
CA SER A 88 1.94 -4.77 13.08
C SER A 88 1.92 -6.04 12.23
N THR A 89 1.93 -5.88 10.91
CA THR A 89 1.85 -6.97 9.95
C THR A 89 2.89 -6.75 8.86
N ALA A 90 3.86 -7.65 8.78
CA ALA A 90 4.89 -7.60 7.76
C ALA A 90 4.39 -8.23 6.45
N VAL A 91 4.74 -7.64 5.32
CA VAL A 91 4.48 -8.20 4.00
C VAL A 91 5.59 -9.21 3.68
N SER A 92 5.21 -10.40 3.21
CA SER A 92 6.14 -11.48 2.90
C SER A 92 5.65 -12.32 1.72
N TYR A 93 6.43 -13.33 1.36
CA TYR A 93 6.05 -14.42 0.46
C TYR A 93 5.62 -15.69 1.21
N VAL A 94 5.56 -15.65 2.55
CA VAL A 94 5.10 -16.74 3.42
C VAL A 94 4.30 -16.21 4.61
N ASP A 95 3.28 -16.96 5.04
CA ASP A 95 2.53 -16.70 6.27
C ASP A 95 3.33 -17.17 7.51
N LYS A 96 4.37 -16.41 7.88
CA LYS A 96 5.22 -16.68 9.05
C LYS A 96 5.54 -15.40 9.80
N ASN A 97 5.76 -15.51 11.10
CA ASN A 97 6.29 -14.40 11.88
C ASN A 97 7.64 -13.97 11.33
N LEU A 98 7.80 -12.66 11.11
CA LEU A 98 9.04 -12.05 10.67
C LEU A 98 9.61 -11.18 11.79
N THR A 99 10.91 -11.28 12.00
CA THR A 99 11.64 -10.42 12.91
C THR A 99 12.36 -9.36 12.10
N PHE A 100 12.18 -8.10 12.48
CA PHE A 100 12.89 -6.97 11.92
C PHE A 100 13.47 -6.13 13.06
N PHE A 101 14.38 -5.27 12.66
CA PHE A 101 15.16 -4.44 13.53
C PHE A 101 14.60 -3.02 13.44
N ILE A 102 14.21 -2.40 14.56
CA ILE A 102 13.74 -1.01 14.62
C ILE A 102 14.71 -0.10 15.38
N ASN A 103 14.73 1.19 15.05
CA ASN A 103 15.45 2.22 15.81
C ASN A 103 14.46 3.10 16.62
N PRO A 104 14.08 2.71 17.84
CA PRO A 104 13.23 3.54 18.69
C PRO A 104 14.06 4.69 19.27
N GLY A 105 14.09 5.85 18.60
CA GLY A 105 14.81 7.01 19.15
C GLY A 105 15.12 8.15 18.19
N ASP A 106 14.95 7.99 16.87
CA ASP A 106 15.13 9.09 15.95
C ASP A 106 13.86 9.92 15.82
N ASN A 107 13.60 10.82 16.78
CA ASN A 107 12.40 11.67 16.74
C ASN A 107 12.36 12.64 15.53
N GLN A 108 13.47 12.80 14.82
CA GLN A 108 13.55 13.60 13.59
C GLN A 108 13.34 12.73 12.34
N ASN A 109 13.70 11.45 12.39
CA ASN A 109 13.49 10.45 11.34
C ASN A 109 12.66 9.24 11.80
N ASN A 110 11.59 9.45 12.59
CA ASN A 110 10.68 8.41 13.16
C ASN A 110 10.01 7.49 12.10
N GLN A 111 10.32 7.73 10.83
CA GLN A 111 9.80 7.11 9.63
C GLN A 111 10.77 6.08 9.03
N TRP A 112 12.08 6.14 9.36
CA TRP A 112 13.08 5.17 8.95
C TRP A 112 13.49 4.32 10.14
N GLY A 113 13.33 3.01 10.03
CA GLY A 113 13.83 2.21 11.14
C GLY A 113 13.63 0.73 11.01
N ALA A 114 12.52 0.28 10.42
CA ALA A 114 12.29 -1.14 10.22
C ALA A 114 13.17 -1.65 9.10
N SER A 115 14.05 -2.60 9.36
CA SER A 115 14.80 -3.29 8.32
C SER A 115 14.96 -4.76 8.70
N LEU A 116 14.98 -5.62 7.71
CA LEU A 116 15.28 -7.04 7.88
C LEU A 116 16.79 -7.30 8.05
N ILE A 117 17.62 -6.30 7.75
CA ILE A 117 19.08 -6.38 7.88
C ILE A 117 19.48 -5.89 9.27
N GLU A 118 20.26 -6.74 9.96
CA GLU A 118 20.80 -6.46 11.29
C GLU A 118 21.76 -5.26 11.24
N GLY A 119 21.47 -4.23 12.03
CA GLY A 119 22.29 -3.03 12.19
C GLY A 119 22.73 -2.85 13.64
N SER A 120 23.73 -2.00 13.87
CA SER A 120 24.51 -1.94 15.12
C SER A 120 23.76 -1.49 16.39
N LYS A 121 22.52 -0.97 16.32
CA LYS A 121 21.73 -0.51 17.48
C LYS A 121 20.21 -0.59 17.29
N LYS A 122 19.66 -1.77 16.97
CA LYS A 122 18.21 -1.91 16.71
C LYS A 122 17.52 -2.84 17.70
N LEU A 123 16.30 -2.50 18.11
CA LEU A 123 15.43 -3.33 18.94
C LEU A 123 14.75 -4.37 18.03
N ASN A 124 14.76 -5.63 18.44
CA ASN A 124 14.17 -6.71 17.65
C ASN A 124 12.67 -6.75 17.89
N VAL A 125 11.90 -6.68 16.80
CA VAL A 125 10.44 -6.76 16.84
C VAL A 125 10.01 -7.90 15.92
N THR A 126 9.20 -8.80 16.47
CA THR A 126 8.59 -9.90 15.72
C THR A 126 7.12 -9.62 15.53
N VAL A 127 6.65 -9.66 14.28
CA VAL A 127 5.24 -9.47 13.91
C VAL A 127 4.78 -10.60 13.00
N PRO A 128 3.46 -10.87 12.93
CA PRO A 128 2.92 -11.75 11.90
C PRO A 128 3.28 -11.25 10.51
N GLY A 129 3.82 -12.15 9.68
CA GLY A 129 4.00 -11.93 8.26
C GLY A 129 2.82 -12.48 7.47
N ILE A 130 2.44 -11.80 6.40
CA ILE A 130 1.40 -12.24 5.47
C ILE A 130 2.03 -12.59 4.12
N ASP A 131 1.69 -13.75 3.57
CA ASP A 131 1.96 -14.05 2.17
C ASP A 131 1.04 -13.19 1.30
N ILE A 132 1.59 -12.08 0.81
CA ILE A 132 0.84 -11.09 0.06
C ILE A 132 0.30 -11.64 -1.25
N THR A 133 0.98 -12.59 -1.87
CA THR A 133 0.51 -13.25 -3.09
C THR A 133 -0.75 -14.06 -2.80
N SER A 134 -0.72 -14.86 -1.74
CA SER A 134 -1.86 -15.65 -1.28
C SER A 134 -3.04 -14.76 -0.85
N TRP A 135 -2.76 -13.71 -0.07
CA TRP A 135 -3.76 -12.71 0.31
C TRP A 135 -4.37 -12.02 -0.91
N PHE A 136 -3.56 -11.61 -1.89
CA PHE A 136 -4.01 -10.93 -3.10
C PHE A 136 -4.96 -11.82 -3.91
N LYS A 137 -4.60 -13.10 -4.10
CA LYS A 137 -5.46 -14.07 -4.80
C LYS A 137 -6.78 -14.28 -4.06
N ARG A 138 -6.76 -14.41 -2.74
CA ARG A 138 -7.97 -14.66 -1.92
C ARG A 138 -8.82 -13.42 -1.64
N THR A 139 -8.30 -12.22 -1.87
CA THR A 139 -9.00 -10.98 -1.47
C THR A 139 -9.23 -10.08 -2.67
N VAL A 140 -8.21 -9.83 -3.49
CA VAL A 140 -8.29 -8.88 -4.61
C VAL A 140 -8.89 -9.54 -5.85
N LEU A 141 -8.41 -10.73 -6.23
CA LEU A 141 -8.83 -11.38 -7.48
C LEU A 141 -10.26 -11.91 -7.43
N ILE A 142 -10.70 -12.40 -6.27
CA ILE A 142 -12.05 -12.97 -6.12
C ILE A 142 -13.10 -11.96 -5.64
N ARG A 143 -12.73 -10.67 -5.48
CA ARG A 143 -13.68 -9.64 -5.02
C ARG A 143 -14.84 -9.52 -5.99
N LYS A 144 -16.05 -9.29 -5.47
CA LYS A 144 -17.21 -8.99 -6.31
C LYS A 144 -17.07 -7.60 -6.92
N ILE A 145 -16.87 -7.54 -8.23
CA ILE A 145 -16.73 -6.27 -8.96
C ILE A 145 -18.12 -5.72 -9.28
N PRO A 146 -18.43 -4.46 -8.96
CA PRO A 146 -19.74 -3.89 -9.27
C PRO A 146 -19.97 -3.83 -10.79
N PRO A 147 -21.22 -4.04 -11.27
CA PRO A 147 -21.53 -3.92 -12.69
C PRO A 147 -21.20 -2.51 -13.20
N GLY A 148 -20.73 -2.41 -14.44
CA GLY A 148 -20.36 -1.13 -15.03
C GLY A 148 -19.45 -1.32 -16.24
N ILE A 149 -19.32 -0.25 -17.04
CA ILE A 149 -18.57 -0.28 -18.31
C ILE A 149 -17.06 -0.13 -18.06
N MET A 150 -16.67 0.58 -16.99
CA MET A 150 -15.26 0.81 -16.68
C MET A 150 -14.60 -0.45 -16.11
N PRO A 151 -13.44 -0.87 -16.66
CA PRO A 151 -12.72 -2.03 -16.13
C PRO A 151 -12.24 -1.76 -14.70
N PRO A 152 -12.17 -2.80 -13.85
CA PRO A 152 -11.53 -2.69 -12.54
C PRO A 152 -10.06 -2.33 -12.71
N LYS A 153 -9.51 -1.59 -11.74
CA LYS A 153 -8.08 -1.26 -11.69
C LYS A 153 -7.48 -1.57 -10.34
N VAL A 154 -6.23 -2.01 -10.34
CA VAL A 154 -5.45 -2.29 -9.14
C VAL A 154 -4.09 -1.60 -9.25
N MET A 155 -3.76 -0.79 -8.25
CA MET A 155 -2.45 -0.14 -8.12
C MET A 155 -1.81 -0.56 -6.80
N MET A 156 -0.49 -0.72 -6.79
CA MET A 156 0.26 -1.17 -5.63
C MET A 156 1.52 -0.33 -5.41
N LYS A 157 1.76 0.12 -4.17
CA LYS A 157 3.08 0.57 -3.70
C LYS A 157 3.82 -0.62 -3.11
N THR A 158 5.13 -0.71 -3.36
CA THR A 158 6.05 -1.58 -2.62
C THR A 158 7.18 -0.75 -2.05
N ASP A 159 7.28 -0.79 -0.74
CA ASP A 159 8.31 -0.11 0.03
C ASP A 159 8.47 -0.85 1.35
N ILE A 160 8.93 -2.10 1.24
CA ILE A 160 8.90 -3.08 2.34
C ILE A 160 10.29 -3.39 2.89
N GLU A 161 11.15 -2.37 2.92
CA GLU A 161 12.39 -2.30 3.71
C GLU A 161 13.28 -3.56 3.59
N GLY A 162 13.44 -4.04 2.35
CA GLY A 162 14.36 -5.12 2.00
C GLY A 162 13.73 -6.43 1.54
N HIS A 163 12.39 -6.52 1.44
CA HIS A 163 11.70 -7.70 0.90
C HIS A 163 11.04 -7.52 -0.47
N ASP A 164 11.15 -6.33 -1.08
CA ASP A 164 10.45 -5.93 -2.30
C ASP A 164 10.67 -6.92 -3.45
N SER A 165 11.93 -7.20 -3.79
CA SER A 165 12.29 -8.11 -4.88
C SER A 165 11.75 -9.53 -4.69
N ALA A 166 11.76 -10.05 -3.45
CA ALA A 166 11.27 -11.40 -3.17
C ALA A 166 9.74 -11.48 -3.30
N VAL A 167 9.03 -10.46 -2.79
CA VAL A 167 7.58 -10.34 -2.91
C VAL A 167 7.16 -10.19 -4.38
N LEU A 168 7.81 -9.30 -5.13
CA LEU A 168 7.50 -9.10 -6.55
C LEU A 168 7.82 -10.34 -7.38
N ALA A 169 8.94 -11.03 -7.12
CA ALA A 169 9.26 -12.30 -7.77
C ALA A 169 8.17 -13.35 -7.51
N ASN A 170 7.68 -13.46 -6.27
CA ASN A 170 6.60 -14.38 -5.92
C ASN A 170 5.28 -14.02 -6.64
N LEU A 171 4.94 -12.72 -6.74
CA LEU A 171 3.78 -12.26 -7.52
C LEU A 171 3.91 -12.67 -9.00
N ILE A 172 5.10 -12.58 -9.59
CA ILE A 172 5.36 -12.96 -10.99
C ILE A 172 5.20 -14.48 -11.17
N PHE A 173 5.91 -15.28 -10.38
CA PHE A 173 5.86 -16.75 -10.51
C PHE A 173 4.46 -17.32 -10.25
N SER A 174 3.66 -16.63 -9.44
CA SER A 174 2.28 -17.03 -9.15
C SER A 174 1.27 -16.59 -10.22
N GLY A 175 1.68 -15.75 -11.19
CA GLY A 175 0.82 -15.12 -12.20
C GLY A 175 -0.03 -13.94 -11.68
N ALA A 176 0.02 -13.63 -10.38
CA ALA A 176 -0.75 -12.54 -9.79
C ALA A 176 -0.27 -11.14 -10.22
N TYR A 177 1.03 -11.01 -10.54
CA TYR A 177 1.65 -9.76 -10.99
C TYR A 177 0.86 -9.11 -12.14
N CYS A 178 0.50 -9.90 -13.16
CA CYS A 178 -0.20 -9.43 -14.36
C CYS A 178 -1.65 -8.98 -14.12
N SER A 179 -2.18 -9.14 -12.90
CA SER A 179 -3.49 -8.64 -12.49
C SER A 179 -3.42 -7.28 -11.79
N ILE A 180 -2.23 -6.69 -11.70
CA ILE A 180 -1.98 -5.36 -11.16
C ILE A 180 -1.68 -4.43 -12.34
N ASP A 181 -2.33 -3.28 -12.42
CA ASP A 181 -2.14 -2.34 -13.53
C ASP A 181 -0.83 -1.56 -13.38
N LEU A 182 -0.52 -1.13 -12.16
CA LEU A 182 0.69 -0.36 -11.86
C LEU A 182 1.24 -0.73 -10.49
N ILE A 183 2.54 -1.01 -10.45
CA ILE A 183 3.34 -1.17 -9.24
C ILE A 183 4.38 -0.05 -9.22
N TYR A 184 4.53 0.62 -8.09
CA TYR A 184 5.61 1.58 -7.88
C TYR A 184 6.33 1.35 -6.56
N GLY A 185 7.59 1.80 -6.50
CA GLY A 185 8.44 1.64 -5.33
C GLY A 185 9.84 2.16 -5.59
N GLU A 186 10.69 2.08 -4.57
CA GLU A 186 11.99 2.78 -4.55
C GLU A 186 13.16 1.83 -4.85
N HIS A 187 13.09 0.59 -4.38
CA HIS A 187 14.22 -0.33 -4.33
C HIS A 187 14.23 -1.39 -5.44
N PHE A 188 14.12 -0.96 -6.71
CA PHE A 188 14.27 -1.87 -7.86
C PHE A 188 15.66 -1.75 -8.46
N ASN A 189 16.50 -2.78 -8.27
CA ASN A 189 17.80 -2.82 -8.94
C ASN A 189 17.65 -2.96 -10.47
N ASN A 190 18.71 -2.60 -11.20
CA ASN A 190 18.69 -2.56 -12.66
C ASN A 190 18.41 -3.93 -13.28
N GLU A 191 18.95 -5.00 -12.71
CA GLU A 191 18.74 -6.37 -13.18
C GLU A 191 17.27 -6.77 -13.09
N PHE A 192 16.61 -6.42 -11.97
CA PHE A 192 15.19 -6.68 -11.78
C PHE A 192 14.35 -5.88 -12.77
N GLN A 193 14.63 -4.58 -12.95
CA GLN A 193 13.92 -3.76 -13.93
C GLN A 193 14.08 -4.30 -15.37
N GLN A 194 15.27 -4.76 -15.74
CA GLN A 194 15.52 -5.40 -17.03
C GLN A 194 14.71 -6.69 -17.19
N ALA A 195 14.69 -7.56 -16.17
CA ALA A 195 13.90 -8.79 -16.21
C ALA A 195 12.40 -8.51 -16.40
N ILE A 196 11.85 -7.50 -15.72
CA ILE A 196 10.46 -7.08 -15.89
C ILE A 196 10.19 -6.51 -17.29
N SER A 197 11.15 -5.78 -17.86
CA SER A 197 11.02 -5.24 -19.22
C SER A 197 10.90 -6.35 -20.27
N LEU A 198 11.63 -7.47 -20.09
CA LEU A 198 11.52 -8.65 -20.95
C LEU A 198 10.15 -9.31 -20.81
N LEU A 199 9.65 -9.47 -19.58
CA LEU A 199 8.31 -10.00 -19.34
C LEU A 199 7.23 -9.15 -20.04
N LYS A 200 7.32 -7.82 -19.96
CA LYS A 200 6.37 -6.90 -20.63
C LYS A 200 6.48 -6.97 -22.15
N LYS A 201 7.69 -7.11 -22.69
CA LYS A 201 7.95 -7.20 -24.12
C LYS A 201 7.39 -8.48 -24.74
N ASP A 202 7.59 -9.61 -24.07
CA ASP A 202 7.29 -10.93 -24.63
C ASP A 202 5.87 -11.42 -24.25
N SER A 203 5.18 -10.71 -23.33
CA SER A 203 3.81 -11.03 -22.93
C SER A 203 2.76 -10.19 -23.65
N ASN A 204 1.86 -10.88 -24.36
CA ASN A 204 0.68 -10.25 -24.95
C ASN A 204 -0.41 -9.94 -23.92
N THR A 205 -0.39 -10.60 -22.75
CA THR A 205 -1.46 -10.54 -21.74
C THR A 205 -1.07 -9.77 -20.48
N CYS A 206 0.22 -9.72 -20.12
CA CYS A 206 0.70 -8.99 -18.96
C CYS A 206 0.93 -7.52 -19.31
N LYS A 207 0.16 -6.61 -18.73
CA LYS A 207 0.24 -5.15 -19.00
C LYS A 207 0.65 -4.32 -17.78
N THR A 208 1.07 -4.97 -16.69
CA THR A 208 1.55 -4.32 -15.49
C THR A 208 2.70 -3.38 -15.79
N GLU A 209 2.60 -2.17 -15.26
CA GLU A 209 3.69 -1.20 -15.29
C GLU A 209 4.44 -1.22 -13.97
N LEU A 210 5.78 -1.26 -14.03
CA LEU A 210 6.64 -1.08 -12.87
C LEU A 210 7.35 0.27 -13.03
N ILE A 211 7.17 1.16 -12.05
CA ILE A 211 7.84 2.47 -12.05
C ILE A 211 8.69 2.62 -10.78
N SER A 212 9.91 3.10 -10.94
CA SER A 212 10.70 3.55 -9.79
C SER A 212 10.21 4.95 -9.41
N LEU A 213 9.66 5.07 -8.20
CA LEU A 213 9.16 6.33 -7.68
C LEU A 213 9.31 6.34 -6.16
N ASP A 214 10.17 7.25 -5.71
CA ASP A 214 10.33 7.67 -4.33
C ASP A 214 9.57 9.01 -4.17
N ASP A 215 8.48 8.98 -3.41
CA ASP A 215 7.64 10.16 -3.16
C ASP A 215 7.49 10.44 -1.66
N GLU A 216 8.56 11.01 -1.12
CA GLU A 216 8.69 11.50 0.26
C GLU A 216 8.12 12.92 0.43
N SER A 217 7.14 13.32 -0.41
CA SER A 217 6.40 14.58 -0.22
C SER A 217 5.49 14.45 1.01
N TYR A 218 6.05 14.65 2.20
CA TYR A 218 5.32 14.66 3.46
C TYR A 218 4.63 16.00 3.69
N TYR A 219 3.44 15.93 4.28
CA TYR A 219 2.84 17.11 4.88
C TYR A 219 3.49 17.31 6.26
N LEU A 220 4.32 18.35 6.39
CA LEU A 220 5.19 18.59 7.56
C LEU A 220 4.44 18.81 8.89
N HIS A 221 3.13 19.05 8.83
CA HIS A 221 2.31 19.11 10.02
C HIS A 221 1.77 17.71 10.35
N ARG A 222 2.12 17.23 11.55
CA ARG A 222 1.29 16.23 12.24
C ARG A 222 -0.16 16.68 12.13
N PHE A 223 -1.05 15.71 12.01
CA PHE A 223 -2.47 15.84 12.28
C PHE A 223 -2.88 17.08 13.09
N PRO A 224 -3.97 17.69 12.65
CA PRO A 224 -5.21 17.19 13.24
C PRO A 224 -6.12 16.48 12.23
N PHE A 225 -6.67 15.35 12.66
CA PHE A 225 -7.80 14.67 12.03
C PHE A 225 -9.08 15.45 12.30
N ILE A 226 -9.19 16.65 11.74
CA ILE A 226 -10.38 17.46 11.95
C ILE A 226 -11.48 16.83 11.10
N LEU A 227 -12.42 16.14 11.73
CA LEU A 227 -13.72 15.85 11.11
C LEU A 227 -14.42 17.19 10.89
N PRO A 228 -14.92 17.51 9.68
CA PRO A 228 -15.80 18.66 9.55
C PRO A 228 -16.98 18.44 10.50
N VAL A 229 -17.17 19.38 11.43
CA VAL A 229 -18.32 19.37 12.33
C VAL A 229 -19.56 19.29 11.45
N GLN A 230 -20.33 18.21 11.57
CA GLN A 230 -21.65 18.17 10.95
C GLN A 230 -22.40 19.37 11.50
N GLN A 231 -22.73 20.34 10.64
CA GLN A 231 -23.69 21.37 10.99
C GLN A 231 -25.01 20.63 11.27
N VAL A 232 -25.26 20.37 12.54
CA VAL A 232 -26.56 19.95 13.03
C VAL A 232 -27.44 21.19 12.90
N ASN A 233 -28.12 21.29 11.76
CA ASN A 233 -29.24 22.20 11.63
C ASN A 233 -30.35 21.64 12.53
N PHE A 234 -30.57 22.31 13.67
CA PHE A 234 -31.78 22.18 14.47
C PHE A 234 -32.97 22.82 13.74
#